data_AF-A0AAU9VIL6-F1
#
_entry.id   AF-A0AAU9VIL6-F1
#
_cell.length_a   1.000
_cell.length_b   1.000
_cell.length_c   1.000
_cell.angle_alpha   90.00
_cell.angle_beta   90.00
_cell.angle_gamma   90.00
#
_symmetry.space_group_name_H-M   'P 1'
#
loop_
_entity.id
_entity.type
_entity.pdbx_description
1 polymer ?
#
loop_
_entity_poly.entity_id
_entity_poly.type
_entity_poly.pdbx_seq_one_letter_code
_entity_poly.pdbx_strand_id
1 'polypeptide(L)'
;MEQTKPIDVYRHGKDVVDFAPFEHKHIGDKVCITSENMGRLNSLKLPNGLVLSLGQIIALAGDFYGVPTQPIIDPSNQTNDDRYRRFIDAYNSLAREPKEKLQPELNKLLAALEHETRNLKSLKDKLWDKITGGKWIWFLPVKHGRMLKLAKTNHDHFLPYAKEAYLTGHKLAMDKAREASNKTNAEEKENLLHEALSLDGFACHFLTDSFSSGHIRTPRDVLAREINPRNLGHYLSKCMHDEDGKMGLRVANKRGDGWAAFGDGLLLNEENKQNLKFVIEAVGKSIDQVFEAYNYPSRDLNTAVVTDIIPILDEEGKNHAPLFQVKDGKVYSRSILSFFKQKVAATKRKDAVTSLKMRSLTL
;
A
#
# COMPACT_ATOMS: atom_id res chain seq x y z
N MET A 1 38.92 10.56 14.12
CA MET A 1 38.01 9.59 14.77
C MET A 1 36.81 10.36 15.29
N GLU A 2 35.80 10.47 14.44
CA GLU A 2 34.65 11.34 14.66
C GLU A 2 33.50 10.49 15.21
N GLN A 3 33.12 10.74 16.47
CA GLN A 3 32.01 10.07 17.12
C GLN A 3 30.69 10.56 16.53
N THR A 4 30.04 9.70 15.74
CA THR A 4 28.67 9.88 15.26
C THR A 4 27.72 9.98 16.46
N LYS A 5 27.21 11.18 16.73
CA LYS A 5 26.12 11.39 17.71
C LYS A 5 24.83 10.77 17.18
N PRO A 6 24.03 10.09 18.02
CA PRO A 6 22.70 9.61 17.63
C PRO A 6 21.79 10.81 17.35
N ILE A 7 21.15 10.77 16.18
CA ILE A 7 20.23 11.80 15.70
C ILE A 7 18.96 11.74 16.55
N ASP A 8 18.62 12.88 17.16
CA ASP A 8 17.49 13.04 18.07
C ASP A 8 16.18 13.21 17.26
N VAL A 9 15.56 12.10 16.88
CA VAL A 9 14.29 12.08 16.12
C VAL A 9 13.10 12.15 17.10
N TYR A 10 12.94 13.27 17.79
CA TYR A 10 11.72 13.58 18.55
C TYR A 10 11.12 14.92 18.12
N ARG A 11 10.50 14.93 16.93
CA ARG A 11 9.45 15.92 16.61
C ARG A 11 8.07 15.30 16.89
N HIS A 12 7.57 15.64 18.07
CA HIS A 12 6.17 15.91 18.44
C HIS A 12 5.06 15.00 17.87
N GLY A 13 4.35 14.35 18.80
CA GLY A 13 3.45 13.23 18.53
C GLY A 13 2.19 13.52 17.72
N LYS A 14 1.84 12.52 16.92
CA LYS A 14 0.48 12.02 16.65
C LYS A 14 0.61 10.50 16.47
N ASP A 15 0.16 9.72 17.44
CA ASP A 15 0.38 8.27 17.56
C ASP A 15 -0.48 7.40 16.62
N VAL A 16 -0.81 7.89 15.42
CA VAL A 16 -1.50 7.10 14.39
C VAL A 16 -1.04 7.61 13.03
N VAL A 17 -0.36 6.76 12.26
CA VAL A 17 -0.18 6.97 10.81
C VAL A 17 -1.57 6.80 10.19
N ASP A 18 -2.10 7.89 9.63
CA ASP A 18 -3.36 7.89 8.87
C ASP A 18 -3.06 7.37 7.44
N PHE A 19 -4.07 6.87 6.72
CA PHE A 19 -3.93 6.48 5.32
C PHE A 19 -3.33 7.64 4.50
N ALA A 20 -2.29 7.37 3.70
CA ALA A 20 -1.52 8.37 2.97
C ALA A 20 -1.67 8.27 1.43
N PRO A 21 -2.90 8.25 0.88
CA PRO A 21 -3.12 7.95 -0.54
C PRO A 21 -2.49 8.97 -1.50
N PHE A 22 -2.20 10.19 -1.05
CA PHE A 22 -1.47 11.17 -1.85
C PHE A 22 -0.05 10.71 -2.22
N GLU A 23 0.58 9.84 -1.44
CA GLU A 23 1.91 9.30 -1.73
C GLU A 23 1.87 8.36 -2.94
N HIS A 24 0.87 7.48 -3.01
CA HIS A 24 0.58 6.65 -4.19
C HIS A 24 0.33 7.51 -5.44
N LYS A 25 -0.50 8.56 -5.30
CA LYS A 25 -0.76 9.50 -6.39
C LYS A 25 0.53 10.19 -6.84
N HIS A 26 1.37 10.63 -5.90
CA HIS A 26 2.63 11.28 -6.21
C HIS A 26 3.54 10.39 -7.07
N ILE A 27 3.66 9.10 -6.72
CA ILE A 27 4.47 8.15 -7.48
C ILE A 27 3.95 8.04 -8.92
N GLY A 28 2.63 7.83 -9.09
CA GLY A 28 2.02 7.75 -10.41
C GLY A 28 2.19 9.03 -11.23
N ASP A 29 1.99 10.20 -10.62
CA ASP A 29 2.17 11.49 -11.29
C ASP A 29 3.63 11.72 -11.74
N LYS A 30 4.61 11.27 -10.95
CA LYS A 30 6.04 11.34 -11.33
C LYS A 30 6.37 10.44 -12.52
N VAL A 31 5.79 9.25 -12.56
CA VAL A 31 5.91 8.35 -13.73
C VAL A 31 5.25 8.99 -14.96
N CYS A 32 4.05 9.57 -14.82
CA CYS A 32 3.38 10.28 -15.92
C CYS A 32 4.25 11.38 -16.53
N ILE A 33 4.85 12.24 -15.70
CA ILE A 33 5.64 13.40 -16.15
C ILE A 33 6.92 12.99 -16.89
N THR A 34 7.48 11.83 -16.55
CA THR A 34 8.74 11.35 -17.14
C THR A 34 8.54 10.43 -18.35
N SER A 35 7.29 10.01 -18.63
CA SER A 35 6.95 9.13 -19.74
C SER A 35 6.71 9.91 -21.04
N GLU A 36 7.19 9.38 -22.17
CA GLU A 36 6.80 9.85 -23.51
C GLU A 36 5.30 9.71 -23.79
N ASN A 37 4.60 8.87 -23.02
CA ASN A 37 3.16 8.65 -23.09
C ASN A 37 2.36 9.48 -22.07
N MET A 38 2.92 10.58 -21.55
CA MET A 38 2.30 11.46 -20.56
C MET A 38 0.82 11.79 -20.86
N GLY A 39 0.50 12.11 -22.11
CA GLY A 39 -0.87 12.45 -22.52
C GLY A 39 -1.89 11.34 -22.23
N ARG A 40 -1.51 10.08 -22.48
CA ARG A 40 -2.34 8.89 -22.18
C ARG A 40 -2.43 8.65 -20.68
N LEU A 41 -1.30 8.67 -19.98
CA LEU A 41 -1.25 8.35 -18.55
C LEU A 41 -1.98 9.36 -17.67
N ASN A 42 -2.14 10.60 -18.13
CA ASN A 42 -2.93 11.62 -17.44
C ASN A 42 -4.45 11.50 -17.65
N SER A 43 -4.91 10.70 -18.62
CA SER A 43 -6.32 10.61 -19.02
C SER A 43 -6.69 9.21 -19.50
N LEU A 44 -6.69 8.25 -18.59
CA LEU A 44 -7.11 6.87 -18.86
C LEU A 44 -8.64 6.77 -18.79
N LYS A 45 -9.25 6.37 -19.90
CA LYS A 45 -10.70 6.10 -19.98
C LYS A 45 -10.97 4.66 -19.53
N LEU A 46 -11.65 4.51 -18.40
CA LEU A 46 -12.06 3.21 -17.86
C LEU A 46 -13.28 2.67 -18.63
N PRO A 47 -13.56 1.35 -18.56
CA PRO A 47 -14.69 0.71 -19.25
C PRO A 47 -16.07 1.34 -18.98
N ASN A 48 -16.31 1.85 -17.77
CA ASN A 48 -17.54 2.55 -17.40
C ASN A 48 -17.58 4.04 -17.85
N GLY A 49 -16.57 4.52 -18.57
CA GLY A 49 -16.49 5.89 -19.07
C GLY A 49 -16.04 6.94 -18.04
N LEU A 50 -15.51 6.49 -16.89
CA LEU A 50 -14.71 7.37 -16.02
C LEU A 50 -13.38 7.69 -16.69
N VAL A 51 -12.84 8.87 -16.39
CA VAL A 51 -11.53 9.29 -16.87
C VAL A 51 -10.70 9.67 -15.65
N LEU A 52 -9.57 8.99 -15.45
CA LEU A 52 -8.68 9.14 -14.30
C LEU A 52 -7.23 9.18 -14.76
N SER A 53 -6.35 9.85 -14.01
CA SER A 53 -4.91 9.72 -14.22
C SER A 53 -4.39 8.41 -13.62
N LEU A 54 -3.23 7.95 -14.07
CA LEU A 54 -2.52 6.80 -13.48
C LEU A 54 -2.35 6.98 -11.95
N GLY A 55 -1.86 8.15 -11.51
CA GLY A 55 -1.70 8.45 -10.09
C GLY A 55 -2.99 8.39 -9.30
N GLN A 56 -4.11 8.85 -9.86
CA GLN A 56 -5.42 8.69 -9.21
C GLN A 56 -5.82 7.23 -9.07
N ILE A 57 -5.58 6.40 -10.08
CA ILE A 57 -5.91 4.97 -10.02
C ILE A 57 -5.06 4.26 -8.96
N ILE A 58 -3.75 4.49 -8.93
CA ILE A 58 -2.84 3.90 -7.93
C ILE A 58 -3.28 4.29 -6.51
N ALA A 59 -3.69 5.54 -6.30
CA ALA A 59 -4.14 6.02 -4.99
C ALA A 59 -5.53 5.50 -4.54
N LEU A 60 -6.34 5.02 -5.47
CA LEU A 60 -7.72 4.61 -5.21
C LEU A 60 -7.89 3.09 -5.11
N ALA A 61 -7.07 2.33 -5.84
CA ALA A 61 -7.05 0.88 -5.81
C ALA A 61 -6.73 0.35 -4.41
N GLY A 62 -7.25 -0.82 -4.05
CA GLY A 62 -6.95 -1.52 -2.78
C GLY A 62 -7.59 -0.91 -1.53
N ASP A 63 -7.48 0.40 -1.36
CA ASP A 63 -7.93 1.15 -0.17
C ASP A 63 -9.36 1.66 -0.26
N PHE A 64 -9.74 2.14 -1.45
CA PHE A 64 -11.06 2.72 -1.67
C PHE A 64 -11.90 1.87 -2.60
N TYR A 65 -11.29 1.15 -3.53
CA TYR A 65 -11.96 0.25 -4.47
C TYR A 65 -11.37 -1.15 -4.38
N GLY A 66 -12.24 -2.14 -4.23
CA GLY A 66 -11.92 -3.54 -4.01
C GLY A 66 -13.13 -4.30 -3.47
N VAL A 67 -12.97 -5.61 -3.25
CA VAL A 67 -14.01 -6.46 -2.66
C VAL A 67 -13.62 -6.82 -1.22
N PRO A 68 -14.23 -6.22 -0.19
CA PRO A 68 -13.76 -6.38 1.20
C PRO A 68 -13.70 -7.82 1.73
N THR A 69 -14.51 -8.71 1.20
CA THR A 69 -14.56 -10.12 1.65
C THR A 69 -13.74 -11.05 0.77
N GLN A 70 -13.09 -10.53 -0.28
CA GLN A 70 -12.31 -11.30 -1.25
C GLN A 70 -11.02 -10.53 -1.54
N PRO A 71 -10.04 -10.52 -0.62
CA PRO A 71 -8.73 -9.93 -0.93
C PRO A 71 -8.12 -10.64 -2.14
N ILE A 72 -7.25 -9.99 -2.90
CA ILE A 72 -6.68 -10.56 -4.14
C ILE A 72 -5.89 -11.82 -3.83
N ILE A 73 -5.09 -11.76 -2.76
CA ILE A 73 -4.33 -12.89 -2.22
C ILE A 73 -4.94 -13.25 -0.88
N ASP A 74 -5.36 -14.51 -0.73
CA ASP A 74 -5.90 -15.04 0.52
C ASP A 74 -4.89 -16.03 1.09
N PRO A 75 -4.20 -15.66 2.19
CA PRO A 75 -3.23 -16.54 2.85
C PRO A 75 -3.83 -17.86 3.37
N SER A 76 -5.15 -17.95 3.51
CA SER A 76 -5.84 -19.19 3.92
C SER A 76 -6.07 -20.15 2.75
N ASN A 77 -6.02 -19.65 1.50
CA ASN A 77 -6.12 -20.45 0.29
C ASN A 77 -4.72 -20.73 -0.27
N GLN A 78 -4.19 -21.93 -0.04
CA GLN A 78 -2.80 -22.27 -0.39
C GLN A 78 -2.50 -22.18 -1.89
N THR A 79 -3.48 -22.44 -2.77
CA THR A 79 -3.24 -22.40 -4.22
C THR A 79 -3.43 -20.99 -4.78
N ASN A 80 -4.33 -20.19 -4.17
CA ASN A 80 -4.72 -18.87 -4.67
C ASN A 80 -5.07 -18.87 -6.18
N ASP A 81 -5.59 -19.99 -6.70
CA ASP A 81 -5.84 -20.17 -8.15
C ASP A 81 -6.85 -19.16 -8.71
N ASP A 82 -7.76 -18.66 -7.86
CA ASP A 82 -8.78 -17.68 -8.22
C ASP A 82 -8.32 -16.22 -8.06
N ARG A 83 -7.04 -15.96 -7.76
CA ARG A 83 -6.50 -14.59 -7.57
C ARG A 83 -6.73 -13.67 -8.77
N TYR A 84 -6.67 -14.22 -10.00
CA TYR A 84 -6.95 -13.46 -11.21
C TYR A 84 -8.40 -12.98 -11.27
N ARG A 85 -9.36 -13.85 -10.91
CA ARG A 85 -10.77 -13.49 -10.79
C ARG A 85 -10.95 -12.43 -9.69
N ARG A 86 -10.35 -12.62 -8.51
CA ARG A 86 -10.44 -11.66 -7.39
C ARG A 86 -9.84 -10.30 -7.73
N PHE A 87 -8.73 -10.27 -8.48
CA PHE A 87 -8.17 -9.03 -9.00
C PHE A 87 -9.15 -8.33 -9.95
N ILE A 88 -9.72 -9.06 -10.91
CA ILE A 88 -10.71 -8.49 -11.84
C ILE A 88 -11.95 -7.98 -11.09
N ASP A 89 -12.45 -8.72 -10.11
CA ASP A 89 -13.60 -8.30 -9.28
C ASP A 89 -13.27 -7.02 -8.49
N ALA A 90 -12.07 -6.92 -7.91
CA ALA A 90 -11.60 -5.73 -7.22
C ALA A 90 -11.49 -4.53 -8.17
N TYR A 91 -10.85 -4.70 -9.32
CA TYR A 91 -10.73 -3.68 -10.37
C TYR A 91 -12.10 -3.21 -10.87
N ASN A 92 -13.04 -4.14 -11.08
CA ASN A 92 -14.38 -3.85 -11.58
C ASN A 92 -15.20 -2.97 -10.63
N SER A 93 -14.92 -3.00 -9.33
CA SER A 93 -15.54 -2.08 -8.37
C SER A 93 -15.25 -0.60 -8.66
N LEU A 94 -14.17 -0.29 -9.39
CA LEU A 94 -13.85 1.03 -9.92
C LEU A 94 -14.24 1.18 -11.39
N ALA A 95 -13.94 0.16 -12.19
CA ALA A 95 -13.88 0.25 -13.65
C ALA A 95 -15.16 -0.13 -14.39
N ARG A 96 -16.07 -0.87 -13.75
CA ARG A 96 -17.29 -1.40 -14.39
C ARG A 96 -18.58 -1.11 -13.63
N GLU A 97 -18.51 -0.65 -12.39
CA GLU A 97 -19.69 -0.10 -11.70
C GLU A 97 -20.30 1.07 -12.50
N PRO A 98 -21.64 1.22 -12.53
CA PRO A 98 -22.29 2.30 -13.27
C PRO A 98 -21.76 3.67 -12.84
N LYS A 99 -21.29 4.45 -13.81
CA LYS A 99 -20.64 5.76 -13.59
C LYS A 99 -21.50 6.67 -12.72
N GLU A 100 -22.81 6.70 -12.94
CA GLU A 100 -23.75 7.57 -12.23
C GLU A 100 -23.83 7.23 -10.73
N LYS A 101 -23.60 5.96 -10.37
CA LYS A 101 -23.55 5.50 -8.98
C LYS A 101 -22.21 5.83 -8.32
N LEU A 102 -21.11 5.72 -9.07
CA LEU A 102 -19.75 5.84 -8.55
C LEU A 102 -19.26 7.30 -8.49
N GLN A 103 -19.62 8.12 -9.47
CA GLN A 103 -19.13 9.48 -9.65
C GLN A 103 -19.29 10.39 -8.40
N PRO A 104 -20.43 10.39 -7.67
CA PRO A 104 -20.59 11.26 -6.51
C PRO A 104 -19.63 10.95 -5.36
N GLU A 105 -19.34 9.66 -5.13
CA GLU A 105 -18.36 9.22 -4.14
C GLU A 105 -16.94 9.52 -4.62
N LEU A 106 -16.64 9.18 -5.88
CA LEU A 106 -15.34 9.43 -6.50
C LEU A 106 -14.97 10.91 -6.46
N ASN A 107 -15.90 11.82 -6.76
CA ASN A 107 -15.64 13.26 -6.70
C ASN A 107 -15.20 13.72 -5.30
N LYS A 108 -15.76 13.13 -4.23
CA LYS A 108 -15.36 13.43 -2.85
C LYS A 108 -14.00 12.86 -2.53
N LEU A 109 -13.71 11.64 -2.98
CA LEU A 109 -12.40 11.01 -2.83
C LEU A 109 -11.31 11.83 -3.53
N LEU A 110 -11.53 12.21 -4.79
CA LEU A 110 -10.59 13.02 -5.57
C LEU A 110 -10.40 14.42 -4.95
N ALA A 111 -11.45 15.05 -4.44
CA ALA A 111 -11.32 16.34 -3.75
C ALA A 111 -10.49 16.23 -2.46
N ALA A 112 -10.66 15.15 -1.68
CA ALA A 112 -9.87 14.89 -0.49
C ALA A 112 -8.41 14.56 -0.84
N LEU A 113 -8.18 13.75 -1.88
CA LEU A 113 -6.85 13.36 -2.35
C LEU A 113 -6.07 14.57 -2.88
N GLU A 114 -6.76 15.46 -3.60
CA GLU A 114 -6.20 16.72 -4.07
C GLU A 114 -5.88 17.66 -2.90
N HIS A 115 -6.72 17.68 -1.84
CA HIS A 115 -6.41 18.42 -0.62
C HIS A 115 -5.13 17.89 0.06
N GLU A 116 -4.96 16.57 0.20
CA GLU A 116 -3.72 16.00 0.74
C GLU A 116 -2.52 16.34 -0.14
N THR A 117 -2.65 16.20 -1.46
CA THR A 117 -1.57 16.47 -2.42
C THR A 117 -1.07 17.91 -2.31
N ARG A 118 -1.97 18.90 -2.19
CA ARG A 118 -1.57 20.31 -2.03
C ARG A 118 -0.93 20.62 -0.69
N ASN A 119 -1.34 19.93 0.38
CA ASN A 119 -0.88 20.20 1.73
C ASN A 119 0.25 19.26 2.19
N LEU A 120 0.61 18.27 1.36
CA LEU A 120 1.59 17.21 1.65
C LEU A 120 1.34 16.56 3.01
N LYS A 121 0.07 16.23 3.27
CA LYS A 121 -0.37 15.80 4.60
C LYS A 121 -1.62 14.94 4.54
N SER A 122 -1.55 13.79 5.21
CA SER A 122 -2.69 12.89 5.35
C SER A 122 -3.85 13.50 6.12
N LEU A 123 -5.06 13.23 5.63
CA LEU A 123 -6.33 13.44 6.28
C LEU A 123 -6.61 12.29 7.24
N LYS A 124 -7.59 12.49 8.13
CA LYS A 124 -7.98 11.46 9.10
C LYS A 124 -8.73 10.32 8.42
N ASP A 125 -8.42 9.07 8.79
CA ASP A 125 -9.12 7.86 8.35
C ASP A 125 -10.66 7.97 8.47
N LYS A 126 -11.13 8.64 9.53
CA LYS A 126 -12.56 8.93 9.73
C LYS A 126 -13.21 9.66 8.54
N LEU A 127 -12.50 10.56 7.88
CA LEU A 127 -13.02 11.27 6.70
C LEU A 127 -13.10 10.33 5.50
N TRP A 128 -12.03 9.57 5.25
CA TRP A 128 -11.97 8.56 4.20
C TRP A 128 -13.06 7.50 4.33
N ASP A 129 -13.24 6.96 5.53
CA ASP A 129 -14.29 6.00 5.81
C ASP A 129 -15.70 6.58 5.64
N LYS A 130 -15.92 7.84 6.08
CA LYS A 130 -17.20 8.53 5.86
C LYS A 130 -17.51 8.73 4.38
N ILE A 131 -16.52 9.09 3.56
CA ILE A 131 -16.72 9.24 2.12
C ILE A 131 -17.19 7.91 1.52
N THR A 132 -16.59 6.80 1.95
CA THR A 132 -16.94 5.44 1.49
C THR A 132 -18.12 4.80 2.23
N GLY A 133 -19.01 5.61 2.82
CA GLY A 133 -20.30 5.16 3.40
C GLY A 133 -20.29 4.81 4.89
N GLY A 134 -19.21 5.13 5.59
CA GLY A 134 -19.06 4.96 7.04
C GLY A 134 -19.84 5.98 7.86
N LYS A 135 -20.19 5.60 9.09
CA LYS A 135 -20.84 6.47 10.09
C LYS A 135 -20.08 6.40 11.39
N TRP A 136 -19.87 7.57 11.99
CA TRP A 136 -19.05 7.73 13.20
C TRP A 136 -19.78 8.58 14.22
N ILE A 137 -19.73 8.15 15.48
CA ILE A 137 -20.13 8.96 16.64
C ILE A 137 -18.84 9.32 17.36
N TRP A 138 -18.51 10.61 17.41
CA TRP A 138 -17.22 11.10 17.91
C TRP A 138 -16.03 10.40 17.24
N PHE A 139 -15.26 9.60 17.96
CA PHE A 139 -14.11 8.84 17.47
C PHE A 139 -14.43 7.35 17.23
N LEU A 140 -15.67 6.91 17.44
CA LEU A 140 -16.06 5.51 17.30
C LEU A 140 -16.80 5.28 15.97
N PRO A 141 -16.32 4.37 15.10
CA PRO A 141 -17.07 3.97 13.92
C PRO A 141 -18.25 3.10 14.34
N VAL A 142 -19.47 3.56 14.05
CA VAL A 142 -20.71 2.81 14.30
C VAL A 142 -21.21 2.05 13.07
N LYS A 143 -20.73 2.45 11.88
CA LYS A 143 -20.88 1.70 10.63
C LYS A 143 -19.58 1.88 9.84
N HIS A 144 -18.93 0.80 9.46
CA HIS A 144 -17.74 0.87 8.63
C HIS A 144 -18.14 1.16 7.18
N GLY A 145 -17.48 2.14 6.56
CA GLY A 145 -17.47 2.36 5.12
C GLY A 145 -16.67 1.27 4.39
N ARG A 146 -16.55 1.40 3.08
CA ARG A 146 -15.82 0.43 2.25
C ARG A 146 -14.33 0.41 2.63
N MET A 147 -13.73 1.57 2.89
CA MET A 147 -12.32 1.70 3.25
C MET A 147 -11.97 0.95 4.55
N LEU A 148 -12.70 1.14 5.66
CA LEU A 148 -12.45 0.34 6.88
C LEU A 148 -12.86 -1.14 6.76
N LYS A 149 -13.65 -1.52 5.75
CA LYS A 149 -13.94 -2.93 5.50
C LYS A 149 -12.77 -3.60 4.74
N LEU A 150 -12.20 -2.92 3.75
CA LEU A 150 -11.01 -3.38 3.02
C LEU A 150 -9.83 -3.56 3.98
N ALA A 151 -9.59 -2.60 4.87
CA ALA A 151 -8.50 -2.67 5.87
C ALA A 151 -8.57 -3.88 6.84
N LYS A 152 -9.69 -4.60 6.93
CA LYS A 152 -9.82 -5.80 7.79
C LYS A 152 -9.22 -7.06 7.16
N THR A 153 -9.09 -7.09 5.84
CA THR A 153 -8.69 -8.27 5.06
C THR A 153 -7.52 -7.98 4.12
N ASN A 154 -6.85 -6.83 4.31
CA ASN A 154 -5.79 -6.29 3.46
C ASN A 154 -4.43 -7.00 3.59
N HIS A 155 -4.40 -8.33 3.61
CA HIS A 155 -3.15 -9.09 3.65
C HIS A 155 -2.29 -8.84 2.41
N ASP A 156 -2.95 -8.58 1.28
CA ASP A 156 -2.39 -8.22 -0.02
C ASP A 156 -1.72 -6.82 -0.05
N HIS A 157 -1.75 -6.05 1.04
CA HIS A 157 -0.95 -4.83 1.18
C HIS A 157 0.45 -5.10 1.74
N PHE A 158 0.65 -6.26 2.36
CA PHE A 158 1.89 -6.59 3.08
C PHE A 158 2.71 -7.59 2.27
N LEU A 159 4.03 -7.49 2.33
CA LEU A 159 4.90 -8.51 1.77
C LEU A 159 4.74 -9.84 2.54
N PRO A 160 4.79 -10.99 1.83
CA PRO A 160 5.08 -11.13 0.40
C PRO A 160 3.86 -10.94 -0.53
N TYR A 161 2.65 -10.89 0.01
CA TYR A 161 1.41 -10.93 -0.77
C TYR A 161 1.17 -9.69 -1.64
N ALA A 162 1.69 -8.52 -1.25
CA ALA A 162 1.65 -7.31 -2.08
C ALA A 162 2.34 -7.48 -3.43
N LYS A 163 3.50 -8.14 -3.44
CA LYS A 163 4.19 -8.52 -4.68
C LYS A 163 3.35 -9.48 -5.53
N GLU A 164 2.64 -10.42 -4.91
CA GLU A 164 1.78 -11.37 -5.63
C GLU A 164 0.52 -10.72 -6.20
N ALA A 165 -0.10 -9.80 -5.46
CA ALA A 165 -1.23 -9.00 -5.91
C ALA A 165 -0.84 -8.12 -7.11
N TYR A 166 0.31 -7.44 -7.01
CA TYR A 166 0.90 -6.71 -8.14
C TYR A 166 1.12 -7.61 -9.36
N LEU A 167 1.83 -8.72 -9.21
CA LEU A 167 2.12 -9.64 -10.32
C LEU A 167 0.85 -10.20 -10.98
N THR A 168 -0.21 -10.41 -10.21
CA THR A 168 -1.50 -10.87 -10.71
C THR A 168 -2.10 -9.83 -11.66
N GLY A 169 -2.19 -8.58 -11.21
CA GLY A 169 -2.73 -7.48 -11.99
C GLY A 169 -1.86 -7.10 -13.19
N HIS A 170 -0.54 -7.03 -12.99
CA HIS A 170 0.42 -6.68 -14.04
C HIS A 170 0.38 -7.65 -15.23
N LYS A 171 0.24 -8.96 -14.95
CA LYS A 171 0.06 -9.96 -16.02
C LYS A 171 -1.24 -9.76 -16.79
N LEU A 172 -2.36 -9.49 -16.10
CA LEU A 172 -3.63 -9.16 -16.75
C LEU A 172 -3.52 -7.90 -17.61
N ALA A 173 -2.78 -6.89 -17.14
CA ALA A 173 -2.53 -5.66 -17.88
C ALA A 173 -1.73 -5.94 -19.17
N MET A 174 -0.66 -6.72 -19.10
CA MET A 174 0.10 -7.12 -20.30
C MET A 174 -0.75 -7.92 -21.29
N ASP A 175 -1.60 -8.84 -20.82
CA ASP A 175 -2.49 -9.61 -21.69
C ASP A 175 -3.54 -8.72 -22.35
N LYS A 176 -4.09 -7.75 -21.61
CA LYS A 176 -5.00 -6.73 -22.16
C LYS A 176 -4.31 -5.82 -23.17
N ALA A 177 -3.04 -5.48 -22.95
CA ALA A 177 -2.23 -4.71 -23.90
C ALA A 177 -1.97 -5.49 -25.20
N ARG A 178 -1.67 -6.79 -25.11
CA ARG A 178 -1.57 -7.67 -26.29
C ARG A 178 -2.89 -7.76 -27.03
N GLU A 179 -4.01 -7.86 -26.31
CA GLU A 179 -5.35 -7.84 -26.92
C GLU A 179 -5.59 -6.54 -27.68
N ALA A 180 -5.26 -5.39 -27.10
CA ALA A 180 -5.35 -4.09 -27.74
C ALA A 180 -4.54 -4.05 -29.05
N SER A 181 -3.31 -4.58 -29.05
CA SER A 181 -2.46 -4.65 -30.24
C SER A 181 -3.12 -5.39 -31.41
N ASN A 182 -3.95 -6.40 -31.13
CA ASN A 182 -4.59 -7.23 -32.15
C ASN A 182 -5.84 -6.58 -32.78
N LYS A 183 -6.27 -5.41 -32.29
CA LYS A 183 -7.44 -4.70 -32.84
C LYS A 183 -7.08 -3.84 -34.04
N THR A 184 -7.97 -3.85 -35.02
CA THR A 184 -7.87 -3.03 -36.24
C THR A 184 -8.56 -1.69 -36.08
N ASN A 185 -9.65 -1.63 -35.30
CA ASN A 185 -10.35 -0.38 -35.01
C ASN A 185 -9.52 0.46 -34.02
N ALA A 186 -9.20 1.70 -34.42
CA ALA A 186 -8.34 2.59 -33.63
C ALA A 186 -8.96 2.98 -32.27
N GLU A 187 -10.27 3.16 -32.20
CA GLU A 187 -10.95 3.49 -30.94
C GLU A 187 -10.97 2.28 -29.99
N GLU A 188 -11.29 1.09 -30.49
CA GLU A 188 -11.25 -0.14 -29.69
C GLU A 188 -9.84 -0.41 -29.18
N LYS A 189 -8.83 -0.22 -30.04
CA LYS A 189 -7.42 -0.33 -29.72
C LYS A 189 -7.02 0.61 -28.57
N GLU A 190 -7.37 1.90 -28.66
CA GLU A 190 -7.06 2.87 -27.62
C GLU A 190 -7.82 2.59 -26.32
N ASN A 191 -9.10 2.22 -26.39
CA ASN A 191 -9.90 1.88 -25.21
C ASN A 191 -9.33 0.66 -24.46
N LEU A 192 -8.87 -0.38 -25.17
CA LEU A 192 -8.25 -1.55 -24.54
C LEU A 192 -6.86 -1.24 -23.99
N LEU A 193 -6.09 -0.37 -24.65
CA LEU A 193 -4.81 0.09 -24.11
C LEU A 193 -5.02 0.92 -22.83
N HIS A 194 -6.03 1.79 -22.79
CA HIS A 194 -6.42 2.49 -21.57
C HIS A 194 -6.81 1.51 -20.47
N GLU A 195 -7.58 0.46 -20.78
CA GLU A 195 -7.92 -0.59 -19.82
C GLU A 195 -6.69 -1.34 -19.31
N ALA A 196 -5.73 -1.66 -20.19
CA ALA A 196 -4.47 -2.29 -19.80
C ALA A 196 -3.68 -1.42 -18.82
N LEU A 197 -3.52 -0.12 -19.13
CA LEU A 197 -2.81 0.82 -18.28
C LEU A 197 -3.53 1.07 -16.95
N SER A 198 -4.87 1.07 -16.91
CA SER A 198 -5.62 1.18 -15.66
C SER A 198 -5.61 -0.10 -14.83
N LEU A 199 -5.56 -1.27 -15.45
CA LEU A 199 -5.30 -2.54 -14.74
C LEU A 199 -3.91 -2.50 -14.08
N ASP A 200 -2.90 -2.02 -14.80
CA ASP A 200 -1.54 -1.90 -14.25
C ASP A 200 -1.45 -0.85 -13.15
N GLY A 201 -2.10 0.30 -13.32
CA GLY A 201 -2.24 1.29 -12.26
C GLY A 201 -2.91 0.74 -11.00
N PHE A 202 -3.94 -0.09 -11.16
CA PHE A 202 -4.59 -0.76 -10.04
C PHE A 202 -3.66 -1.77 -9.36
N ALA A 203 -2.84 -2.49 -10.14
CA ALA A 203 -1.83 -3.41 -9.63
C ALA A 203 -0.68 -2.68 -8.92
N CYS A 204 -0.28 -1.52 -9.45
CA CYS A 204 0.82 -0.71 -8.94
C CYS A 204 0.56 -0.17 -7.54
N HIS A 205 -0.69 -0.09 -7.08
CA HIS A 205 -0.98 0.20 -5.67
C HIS A 205 -0.23 -0.76 -4.74
N PHE A 206 -0.41 -2.06 -4.92
CA PHE A 206 0.28 -3.10 -4.13
C PHE A 206 1.80 -3.12 -4.37
N LEU A 207 2.24 -2.73 -5.57
CA LEU A 207 3.67 -2.52 -5.82
C LEU A 207 4.21 -1.39 -4.96
N THR A 208 3.50 -0.26 -4.86
CA THR A 208 3.93 0.87 -4.05
C THR A 208 3.88 0.59 -2.55
N ASP A 209 2.90 -0.19 -2.06
CA ASP A 209 2.87 -0.66 -0.66
C ASP A 209 4.13 -1.44 -0.29
N SER A 210 4.64 -2.23 -1.24
CA SER A 210 5.84 -3.03 -1.05
C SER A 210 7.10 -2.19 -0.74
N PHE A 211 7.07 -0.86 -0.95
CA PHE A 211 8.17 0.06 -0.63
C PHE A 211 8.01 0.78 0.71
N SER A 212 6.86 0.66 1.39
CA SER A 212 6.68 1.26 2.71
C SER A 212 7.10 0.27 3.80
N SER A 213 8.01 0.69 4.68
CA SER A 213 8.67 -0.21 5.63
C SER A 213 7.72 -0.93 6.59
N GLY A 214 6.57 -0.31 6.90
CA GLY A 214 5.52 -0.92 7.71
C GLY A 214 4.89 -2.17 7.07
N HIS A 215 4.97 -2.29 5.75
CA HIS A 215 4.41 -3.42 4.98
C HIS A 215 5.42 -4.53 4.69
N ILE A 216 6.71 -4.32 4.97
CA ILE A 216 7.78 -5.25 4.54
C ILE A 216 7.85 -6.50 5.42
N ARG A 217 7.93 -6.33 6.75
CA ARG A 217 8.14 -7.45 7.69
C ARG A 217 7.03 -7.62 8.72
N THR A 218 5.99 -6.79 8.68
CA THR A 218 4.84 -6.91 9.59
C THR A 218 4.08 -8.21 9.27
N PRO A 219 3.98 -9.17 10.20
CA PRO A 219 3.35 -10.46 9.94
C PRO A 219 1.82 -10.36 10.00
N ARG A 220 1.23 -9.62 9.05
CA ARG A 220 -0.17 -9.18 9.03
C ARG A 220 -1.18 -10.32 9.08
N ASP A 221 -0.93 -11.37 8.30
CA ASP A 221 -1.75 -12.58 8.18
C ASP A 221 -1.64 -13.45 9.43
N VAL A 222 -0.43 -13.73 9.88
CA VAL A 222 -0.18 -14.56 11.06
C VAL A 222 -0.75 -13.89 12.30
N LEU A 223 -0.56 -12.58 12.49
CA LEU A 223 -1.16 -11.85 13.62
C LEU A 223 -2.69 -11.88 13.58
N ALA A 224 -3.30 -11.76 12.40
CA ALA A 224 -4.75 -11.83 12.26
C ALA A 224 -5.32 -13.24 12.52
N ARG A 225 -4.55 -14.29 12.21
CA ARG A 225 -4.96 -15.69 12.36
C ARG A 225 -4.73 -16.21 13.79
N GLU A 226 -3.57 -15.94 14.37
CA GLU A 226 -3.12 -16.55 15.62
C GLU A 226 -3.57 -15.78 16.88
N ILE A 227 -3.91 -14.48 16.76
CA ILE A 227 -4.28 -13.65 17.92
C ILE A 227 -5.81 -13.53 18.04
N ASN A 228 -6.35 -14.00 19.17
CA ASN A 228 -7.77 -13.91 19.52
C ASN A 228 -7.99 -12.87 20.64
N PRO A 229 -8.89 -11.88 20.50
CA PRO A 229 -9.76 -11.61 19.35
C PRO A 229 -9.00 -11.15 18.11
N ARG A 230 -9.48 -11.51 16.91
CA ARG A 230 -8.88 -11.12 15.61
C ARG A 230 -8.57 -9.62 15.50
N ASN A 231 -9.44 -8.78 16.04
CA ASN A 231 -9.24 -7.32 16.07
C ASN A 231 -7.99 -6.89 16.86
N LEU A 232 -7.59 -7.66 17.89
CA LEU A 232 -6.32 -7.44 18.58
C LEU A 232 -5.15 -7.74 17.65
N GLY A 233 -5.18 -8.83 16.88
CA GLY A 233 -4.18 -9.12 15.85
C GLY A 233 -4.04 -7.98 14.82
N HIS A 234 -5.16 -7.41 14.38
CA HIS A 234 -5.16 -6.23 13.52
C HIS A 234 -4.50 -5.01 14.17
N TYR A 235 -4.82 -4.73 15.44
CA TYR A 235 -4.22 -3.63 16.19
C TYR A 235 -2.70 -3.82 16.39
N LEU A 236 -2.26 -5.03 16.72
CA LEU A 236 -0.84 -5.36 16.88
C LEU A 236 -0.09 -5.22 15.55
N SER A 237 -0.71 -5.63 14.44
CA SER A 237 -0.16 -5.38 13.10
C SER A 237 0.08 -3.89 12.89
N LYS A 238 -0.93 -3.05 13.21
CA LYS A 238 -0.80 -1.59 13.08
C LYS A 238 0.32 -1.02 13.95
N CYS A 239 0.51 -1.54 15.16
CA CYS A 239 1.58 -1.09 16.05
C CYS A 239 2.98 -1.35 15.47
N MET A 240 3.21 -2.52 14.88
CA MET A 240 4.48 -2.83 14.23
C MET A 240 4.64 -2.05 12.93
N HIS A 241 3.58 -1.99 12.12
CA HIS A 241 3.52 -1.20 10.90
C HIS A 241 3.94 0.26 11.14
N ASP A 242 3.32 0.93 12.12
CA ASP A 242 3.62 2.33 12.43
C ASP A 242 5.02 2.51 13.05
N GLU A 243 5.52 1.53 13.82
CA GLU A 243 6.87 1.56 14.40
C GLU A 243 7.94 1.43 13.30
N ASP A 244 7.87 0.38 12.48
CA ASP A 244 8.77 0.15 11.35
C ASP A 244 8.67 1.29 10.32
N GLY A 245 7.46 1.82 10.12
CA GLY A 245 7.20 2.99 9.29
C GLY A 245 7.98 4.22 9.75
N LYS A 246 7.88 4.54 11.04
CA LYS A 246 8.51 5.71 11.64
C LYS A 246 10.02 5.58 11.82
N MET A 247 10.49 4.41 12.24
CA MET A 247 11.91 4.16 12.50
C MET A 247 12.69 3.92 11.20
N GLY A 248 11.99 3.47 10.16
CA GLY A 248 12.59 3.01 8.92
C GLY A 248 13.29 1.66 9.05
N LEU A 249 13.47 1.00 7.92
CA LEU A 249 14.20 -0.25 7.80
C LEU A 249 15.34 -0.10 6.79
N ARG A 250 16.49 -0.72 7.10
CA ARG A 250 17.52 -1.01 6.10
C ARG A 250 17.03 -2.17 5.26
N VAL A 251 16.99 -1.91 3.96
CA VAL A 251 16.47 -2.83 2.95
C VAL A 251 17.49 -2.96 1.84
N ALA A 252 17.43 -4.08 1.14
CA ALA A 252 18.16 -4.31 -0.08
C ALA A 252 17.18 -4.79 -1.16
N ASN A 253 17.64 -4.91 -2.40
CA ASN A 253 16.89 -5.55 -3.47
C ASN A 253 17.74 -6.63 -4.16
N LYS A 254 17.14 -7.38 -5.09
CA LYS A 254 17.82 -8.47 -5.78
C LYS A 254 18.92 -8.00 -6.74
N ARG A 255 18.96 -6.71 -7.06
CA ARG A 255 20.04 -6.08 -7.85
C ARG A 255 21.28 -5.76 -7.02
N GLY A 256 21.20 -5.90 -5.69
CA GLY A 256 22.27 -5.55 -4.77
C GLY A 256 22.26 -4.09 -4.32
N ASP A 257 21.22 -3.32 -4.64
CA ASP A 257 21.06 -1.97 -4.09
C ASP A 257 20.65 -2.06 -2.61
N GLY A 258 21.19 -1.19 -1.75
CA GLY A 258 20.83 -1.09 -0.33
C GLY A 258 20.48 0.35 0.07
N TRP A 259 19.39 0.53 0.83
CA TRP A 259 18.94 1.86 1.27
C TRP A 259 18.12 1.81 2.58
N ALA A 260 17.67 2.98 3.05
CA ALA A 260 16.70 3.07 4.13
C ALA A 260 15.31 3.36 3.54
N ALA A 261 14.32 2.52 3.87
CA ALA A 261 12.92 2.71 3.55
C ALA A 261 12.16 3.17 4.80
N PHE A 262 11.34 4.20 4.66
CA PHE A 262 10.38 4.66 5.66
C PHE A 262 8.95 4.38 5.18
N GLY A 263 8.02 4.37 6.13
CA GLY A 263 6.64 3.99 5.86
C GLY A 263 5.71 5.14 5.45
N ASP A 264 4.42 4.85 5.49
CA ASP A 264 3.34 5.73 5.03
C ASP A 264 3.40 7.12 5.70
N GLY A 265 3.18 8.15 4.90
CA GLY A 265 3.25 9.56 5.30
C GLY A 265 4.67 10.13 5.40
N LEU A 266 5.71 9.32 5.12
CA LEU A 266 7.12 9.72 5.14
C LEU A 266 7.81 9.52 3.79
N LEU A 267 7.07 9.21 2.72
CA LEU A 267 7.62 8.98 1.37
C LEU A 267 8.42 10.18 0.87
N LEU A 268 7.88 11.38 1.09
CA LEU A 268 8.45 12.63 0.56
C LEU A 268 9.49 13.26 1.49
N ASN A 269 9.84 12.61 2.60
CA ASN A 269 10.92 13.08 3.45
C ASN A 269 12.28 12.87 2.77
N GLU A 270 13.21 13.80 3.01
CA GLU A 270 14.58 13.73 2.46
C GLU A 270 15.31 12.42 2.80
N GLU A 271 15.03 11.86 3.98
CA GLU A 271 15.60 10.60 4.45
C GLU A 271 15.12 9.40 3.61
N ASN A 272 13.95 9.51 2.96
CA ASN A 272 13.33 8.47 2.15
C ASN A 272 13.54 8.66 0.64
N LYS A 273 14.35 9.65 0.22
CA LYS A 273 14.54 9.99 -1.21
C LYS A 273 15.02 8.81 -2.08
N GLN A 274 15.83 7.92 -1.53
CA GLN A 274 16.34 6.76 -2.27
C GLN A 274 15.23 5.72 -2.46
N ASN A 275 14.37 5.56 -1.46
CA ASN A 275 13.19 4.71 -1.56
C ASN A 275 12.21 5.27 -2.61
N LEU A 276 11.96 6.59 -2.58
CA LEU A 276 11.14 7.29 -3.58
C LEU A 276 11.68 7.08 -5.00
N LYS A 277 13.00 7.16 -5.20
CA LYS A 277 13.64 6.88 -6.49
C LYS A 277 13.34 5.46 -6.97
N PHE A 278 13.50 4.45 -6.11
CA PHE A 278 13.30 3.06 -6.49
C PHE A 278 11.84 2.70 -6.74
N VAL A 279 10.89 3.24 -5.96
CA VAL A 279 9.46 2.98 -6.22
C VAL A 279 9.00 3.64 -7.52
N ILE A 280 9.46 4.86 -7.84
CA ILE A 280 9.19 5.50 -9.14
C ILE A 280 9.80 4.67 -10.27
N GLU A 281 11.02 4.17 -10.10
CA GLU A 281 11.67 3.30 -11.09
C GLU A 281 10.85 2.01 -11.31
N ALA A 282 10.40 1.37 -10.24
CA ALA A 282 9.63 0.12 -10.31
C ALA A 282 8.28 0.33 -11.02
N VAL A 283 7.52 1.38 -10.65
CA VAL A 283 6.25 1.70 -11.30
C VAL A 283 6.47 2.11 -12.76
N GLY A 284 7.51 2.90 -13.06
CA GLY A 284 7.87 3.26 -14.43
C GLY A 284 8.14 2.02 -15.30
N LYS A 285 8.94 1.08 -14.80
CA LYS A 285 9.21 -0.18 -15.51
C LYS A 285 7.97 -1.05 -15.69
N SER A 286 7.04 -1.03 -14.74
CA SER A 286 5.74 -1.72 -14.89
C SER A 286 4.96 -1.18 -16.09
N ILE A 287 4.86 0.15 -16.20
CA ILE A 287 4.18 0.81 -17.31
C ILE A 287 4.90 0.56 -18.64
N ASP A 288 6.23 0.60 -18.64
CA ASP A 288 7.03 0.29 -19.83
C ASP A 288 6.74 -1.13 -20.35
N GLN A 289 6.61 -2.13 -19.47
CA GLN A 289 6.26 -3.49 -19.87
C GLN A 289 4.86 -3.60 -20.47
N VAL A 290 3.88 -2.80 -20.02
CA VAL A 290 2.55 -2.74 -20.63
C VAL A 290 2.63 -2.19 -22.06
N PHE A 291 3.39 -1.11 -22.27
CA PHE A 291 3.62 -0.58 -23.62
C PHE A 291 4.43 -1.54 -24.49
N GLU A 292 5.41 -2.24 -23.92
CA GLU A 292 6.19 -3.25 -24.64
C GLU A 292 5.32 -4.42 -25.08
N ALA A 293 4.41 -4.90 -24.22
CA ALA A 293 3.44 -5.92 -24.56
C ALA A 293 2.44 -5.46 -25.64
N TYR A 294 2.09 -4.18 -25.65
CA TYR A 294 1.26 -3.58 -26.70
C TYR A 294 2.01 -3.45 -28.04
N ASN A 295 3.27 -3.00 -28.03
CA ASN A 295 4.03 -2.76 -29.26
C ASN A 295 4.60 -4.06 -29.86
N TYR A 296 4.90 -5.05 -29.01
CA TYR A 296 5.52 -6.32 -29.38
C TYR A 296 4.74 -7.49 -28.76
N PRO A 297 3.50 -7.79 -29.24
CA PRO A 297 2.58 -8.68 -28.55
C PRO A 297 3.06 -10.14 -28.42
N SER A 298 3.98 -10.58 -29.28
CA SER A 298 4.59 -11.91 -29.23
C SER A 298 5.81 -12.01 -28.31
N ARG A 299 6.28 -10.89 -27.74
CA ARG A 299 7.46 -10.86 -26.89
C ARG A 299 7.13 -11.39 -25.51
N ASP A 300 7.97 -12.32 -25.04
CA ASP A 300 7.95 -12.74 -23.65
C ASP A 300 8.68 -11.70 -22.78
N LEU A 301 8.01 -11.24 -21.73
CA LEU A 301 8.47 -10.14 -20.89
C LEU A 301 8.75 -10.66 -19.48
N ASN A 302 10.00 -10.51 -19.06
CA ASN A 302 10.42 -10.95 -17.74
C ASN A 302 10.01 -9.93 -16.67
N THR A 303 9.08 -10.30 -15.78
CA THR A 303 8.63 -9.42 -14.68
C THR A 303 9.68 -9.22 -13.58
N ALA A 304 10.82 -9.92 -13.64
CA ALA A 304 11.97 -9.66 -12.76
C ALA A 304 12.49 -8.22 -12.90
N VAL A 305 12.35 -7.59 -14.08
CA VAL A 305 12.80 -6.19 -14.28
C VAL A 305 12.13 -5.20 -13.31
N VAL A 306 10.92 -5.51 -12.84
CA VAL A 306 10.23 -4.75 -11.78
C VAL A 306 10.45 -5.42 -10.42
N THR A 307 10.20 -6.72 -10.32
CA THR A 307 10.16 -7.40 -9.01
C THR A 307 11.52 -7.58 -8.33
N ASP A 308 12.62 -7.38 -9.05
CA ASP A 308 13.97 -7.38 -8.47
C ASP A 308 14.33 -6.03 -7.84
N ILE A 309 13.52 -4.98 -8.05
CA ILE A 309 13.66 -3.66 -7.41
C ILE A 309 12.96 -3.62 -6.05
N ILE A 310 11.92 -4.45 -5.86
CA ILE A 310 11.13 -4.50 -4.62
C ILE A 310 12.05 -4.76 -3.42
N PRO A 311 11.95 -3.95 -2.35
CA PRO A 311 12.82 -4.11 -1.19
C PRO A 311 12.52 -5.41 -0.46
N ILE A 312 13.58 -6.03 0.02
CA ILE A 312 13.60 -7.09 1.01
C ILE A 312 14.39 -6.60 2.22
N LEU A 313 14.11 -7.18 3.39
CA LEU A 313 14.85 -6.83 4.60
C LEU A 313 16.34 -7.13 4.39
N ASP A 314 17.20 -6.14 4.69
CA ASP A 314 18.65 -6.35 4.71
C ASP A 314 19.02 -7.09 6.01
N GLU A 315 19.41 -8.36 5.90
CA GLU A 315 19.79 -9.22 7.04
C GLU A 315 21.14 -8.83 7.65
N GLU A 316 22.04 -8.25 6.86
CA GLU A 316 23.32 -7.71 7.34
C GLU A 316 23.17 -6.29 7.89
N GLY A 317 22.10 -5.61 7.49
CA GLY A 317 21.72 -4.29 7.94
C GLY A 317 21.41 -4.23 9.45
N LYS A 318 21.84 -3.14 10.10
CA LYS A 318 21.52 -2.86 11.51
C LYS A 318 20.07 -2.38 11.68
N ASN A 319 19.13 -3.26 11.44
CA ASN A 319 17.70 -3.02 11.68
C ASN A 319 17.36 -3.11 13.18
N HIS A 320 16.39 -2.30 13.62
CA HIS A 320 15.85 -2.47 14.97
C HIS A 320 15.11 -3.81 15.11
N ALA A 321 15.13 -4.37 16.31
CA ALA A 321 14.43 -5.63 16.58
C ALA A 321 12.92 -5.47 16.29
N PRO A 322 12.30 -6.41 15.56
CA PRO A 322 10.88 -6.30 15.20
C PRO A 322 10.01 -6.39 16.45
N LEU A 323 8.86 -5.69 16.44
CA LEU A 323 7.90 -5.79 17.54
C LEU A 323 7.28 -7.20 17.60
N PHE A 324 7.00 -7.79 16.44
CA PHE A 324 6.56 -9.17 16.29
C PHE A 324 7.40 -9.90 15.25
N GLN A 325 7.76 -11.16 15.53
CA GLN A 325 8.49 -12.01 14.61
C GLN A 325 7.85 -13.39 14.58
N VAL A 326 7.69 -13.95 13.39
CA VAL A 326 7.24 -15.34 13.22
C VAL A 326 8.49 -16.22 13.12
N LYS A 327 8.60 -17.21 14.00
CA LYS A 327 9.67 -18.22 13.98
C LYS A 327 9.09 -19.57 14.36
N ASP A 328 9.44 -20.63 13.62
CA ASP A 328 8.98 -21.99 13.88
C ASP A 328 7.44 -22.10 14.04
N GLY A 329 6.70 -21.34 13.22
CA GLY A 329 5.23 -21.27 13.26
C GLY A 329 4.63 -20.54 14.47
N LYS A 330 5.46 -19.90 15.32
CA LYS A 330 5.03 -19.17 16.51
C LYS A 330 5.30 -17.67 16.39
N VAL A 331 4.42 -16.87 16.97
CA VAL A 331 4.59 -15.42 17.07
C VAL A 331 5.36 -15.10 18.35
N TYR A 332 6.52 -14.47 18.20
CA TYR A 332 7.32 -13.90 19.27
C TYR A 332 7.09 -12.39 19.29
N SER A 333 7.11 -11.79 20.48
CA SER A 333 7.08 -10.34 20.64
C SER A 333 8.35 -9.85 21.33
N ARG A 334 8.83 -8.67 20.94
CA ARG A 334 9.80 -7.93 21.74
C ARG A 334 9.15 -7.65 23.10
N SER A 335 9.82 -7.98 24.20
CA SER A 335 9.26 -7.96 25.57
C SER A 335 8.19 -6.89 25.77
N ILE A 336 6.93 -7.31 26.00
CA ILE A 336 5.77 -6.44 26.22
C ILE A 336 6.02 -5.39 27.33
N LEU A 337 6.86 -5.72 28.33
CA LEU A 337 7.27 -4.76 29.36
C LEU A 337 8.04 -3.57 28.78
N SER A 338 8.82 -3.76 27.71
CA SER A 338 9.54 -2.67 27.03
C SER A 338 8.60 -1.80 26.17
N PHE A 339 7.60 -2.41 25.52
CA PHE A 339 6.57 -1.71 24.75
C PHE A 339 5.72 -0.80 25.63
N PHE A 340 5.20 -1.31 26.75
CA PHE A 340 4.46 -0.47 27.71
C PHE A 340 5.37 0.54 28.43
N LYS A 341 6.62 0.20 28.76
CA LYS A 341 7.57 1.17 29.33
C LYS A 341 7.89 2.31 28.35
N GLN A 342 8.00 2.06 27.04
CA GLN A 342 8.19 3.12 26.05
C GLN A 342 6.96 4.03 25.93
N LYS A 343 5.75 3.46 25.86
CA LYS A 343 4.52 4.28 25.86
C LYS A 343 4.36 5.09 27.14
N VAL A 344 4.58 4.49 28.32
CA VAL A 344 4.50 5.17 29.62
C VAL A 344 5.61 6.21 29.80
N ALA A 345 6.83 5.96 29.30
CA ALA A 345 7.92 6.94 29.34
C ALA A 345 7.65 8.15 28.41
N ALA A 346 7.00 7.92 27.27
CA ALA A 346 6.54 8.99 26.39
C ALA A 346 5.40 9.82 27.00
N THR A 347 4.55 9.22 27.85
CA THR A 347 3.49 9.94 28.59
C THR A 347 4.04 10.69 29.81
N LYS A 348 5.02 10.12 30.53
CA LYS A 348 5.59 10.67 31.78
C LYS A 348 6.46 11.93 31.64
N ARG A 349 6.68 12.44 30.42
CA ARG A 349 7.32 13.75 30.18
C ARG A 349 6.33 14.92 30.12
N LYS A 350 5.03 14.68 30.26
CA LYS A 350 4.00 15.72 30.35
C LYS A 350 3.06 15.43 31.51
N ASP A 351 3.41 15.92 32.68
CA ASP A 351 2.56 15.91 33.88
C ASP A 351 2.70 14.67 34.77
N ALA A 352 2.64 14.97 36.07
CA ALA A 352 3.07 14.12 37.15
C ALA A 352 2.01 13.08 37.59
N VAL A 353 2.54 12.09 38.33
CA VAL A 353 1.92 11.29 39.41
C VAL A 353 1.21 9.95 39.08
N THR A 354 1.55 8.99 39.94
CA THR A 354 0.75 7.89 40.55
C THR A 354 0.97 6.46 40.07
N SER A 355 1.27 5.60 41.06
CA SER A 355 1.52 4.17 40.98
C SER A 355 0.23 3.36 40.80
N LEU A 356 0.24 2.39 39.88
CA LEU A 356 -0.71 1.27 39.89
C LEU A 356 0.03 -0.04 40.19
N LYS A 357 -0.38 -0.70 41.28
CA LYS A 357 0.01 -2.07 41.64
C LYS A 357 -0.78 -3.03 40.75
N MET A 358 -0.11 -3.78 39.87
CA MET A 358 -0.75 -4.88 39.14
C MET A 358 -0.74 -6.15 40.00
N ARG A 359 -1.93 -6.69 40.29
CA ARG A 359 -2.10 -8.08 40.74
C ARG A 359 -2.10 -9.00 39.52
N SER A 360 -1.40 -10.11 39.67
CA SER A 360 -1.19 -11.18 38.70
C SER A 360 -2.50 -11.72 38.11
N LEU A 361 -2.49 -11.96 36.80
CA LEU A 361 -3.37 -12.96 36.18
C LEU A 361 -2.47 -14.04 35.59
N THR A 362 -2.71 -15.25 36.10
CA THR A 362 -1.99 -16.48 35.80
C THR A 362 -2.69 -17.17 34.63
N LEU A 363 -1.86 -17.52 33.63
CA LEU A 363 -2.02 -18.45 32.51
C LEU A 363 -3.22 -18.28 31.57
#